data_AF-A0A923QNS9-F1
#
_entry.id   AF-A0A923QNS9-F1
#
_cell.length_a   1.000
_cell.length_b   1.000
_cell.length_c   1.000
_cell.angle_alpha   90.00
_cell.angle_beta   90.00
_cell.angle_gamma   90.00
#
_symmetry.space_group_name_H-M   'P 1'
#
loop_
_entity.id
_entity.type
_entity.pdbx_description
1 polymer ?
#
loop_
_entity_poly.entity_id
_entity_poly.type
_entity_poly.pdbx_seq_one_letter_code
_entity_poly.pdbx_strand_id
1 'polypeptide(L)'
;MKKLTLLFLVFVLCMYTAHAQSPIIQEFRELIKSGQTNFTGEMGEKTQENPENKIVFYKTKRQRDIAVIQSFIIHQTTDNSNIYVIKYSLKDAEPEMLKLLTMLVQQYVEELNLMVKSGDYTGRNYKRDNGTEVFNVTEINDKAGNHILDFESNGDTKNIFLFGLNAKK
;
A
#
# COMPACT_ATOMS: atom_id res chain seq x y z
N MET A 1 51.34 -8.42 3.77
CA MET A 1 50.26 -7.64 4.41
C MET A 1 49.24 -7.14 3.37
N LYS A 2 48.48 -8.04 2.73
CA LYS A 2 47.45 -7.68 1.71
C LYS A 2 46.12 -8.44 1.85
N LYS A 3 45.96 -9.26 2.90
CA LYS A 3 44.77 -10.10 3.10
C LYS A 3 43.83 -9.58 4.21
N LEU A 4 44.24 -8.57 4.97
CA LEU A 4 43.45 -8.07 6.11
C LEU A 4 42.47 -6.94 5.73
N THR A 5 42.73 -6.20 4.65
CA THR A 5 41.89 -5.08 4.20
C THR A 5 40.63 -5.53 3.46
N LEU A 6 40.62 -6.74 2.88
CA LEU A 6 39.45 -7.22 2.13
C LEU A 6 38.33 -7.73 3.05
N LEU A 7 38.66 -8.25 4.24
CA LEU A 7 37.67 -8.79 5.17
C LEU A 7 36.84 -7.69 5.86
N PHE A 8 37.44 -6.53 6.09
CA PHE A 8 36.74 -5.38 6.69
C PHE A 8 35.74 -4.73 5.70
N LEU A 9 36.05 -4.76 4.39
CA LEU A 9 35.16 -4.22 3.36
C LEU A 9 33.88 -5.07 3.18
N VAL A 10 33.99 -6.40 3.32
CA VAL A 10 32.83 -7.30 3.28
C VAL A 10 31.97 -7.15 4.53
N PHE A 11 32.58 -6.87 5.69
CA PHE A 11 31.83 -6.65 6.93
C PHE A 11 31.03 -5.34 6.92
N VAL A 12 31.56 -4.28 6.28
CA VAL A 12 30.84 -2.99 6.14
C VAL A 12 29.73 -3.07 5.08
N LEU A 13 29.88 -3.90 4.04
CA LEU A 13 28.82 -4.15 3.04
C LEU A 13 27.62 -4.93 3.62
N CYS A 14 27.85 -5.82 4.59
CA CYS A 14 26.76 -6.49 5.32
C CYS A 14 26.17 -5.62 6.46
N MET A 15 26.80 -4.50 6.82
CA MET A 15 26.23 -3.49 7.72
C MET A 15 25.28 -2.50 7.02
N TYR A 16 25.11 -2.60 5.69
CA TYR A 16 23.82 -2.27 5.05
C TYR A 16 22.81 -3.35 5.44
N THR A 17 22.56 -3.41 6.74
CA THR A 17 21.52 -4.21 7.35
C THR A 17 20.26 -3.87 6.59
N ALA A 18 19.72 -4.91 5.95
CA ALA A 18 18.31 -4.98 5.65
C ALA A 18 17.60 -4.43 6.89
N HIS A 19 17.09 -3.20 6.79
CA HIS A 19 16.10 -2.75 7.75
C HIS A 19 15.05 -3.84 7.69
N ALA A 20 14.92 -4.62 8.75
CA ALA A 20 13.94 -5.69 8.80
C ALA A 20 12.61 -5.02 8.48
N GLN A 21 12.14 -5.22 7.24
CA GLN A 21 11.05 -4.45 6.72
C GLN A 21 9.83 -4.87 7.51
N SER A 22 9.08 -3.90 8.03
CA SER A 22 7.85 -4.16 8.78
C SER A 22 7.00 -5.15 7.97
N PRO A 23 6.49 -6.25 8.58
CA PRO A 23 5.69 -7.25 7.88
C PRO A 23 4.53 -6.64 7.08
N ILE A 24 4.01 -5.51 7.56
CA ILE A 24 2.93 -4.75 6.93
C ILE A 24 3.39 -4.10 5.63
N ILE A 25 4.61 -3.59 5.56
CA ILE A 25 5.18 -3.02 4.34
C ILE A 25 5.56 -4.11 3.34
N GLN A 26 6.02 -5.27 3.83
CA GLN A 26 6.21 -6.43 2.97
C GLN A 26 4.88 -6.87 2.32
N GLU A 27 3.82 -7.03 3.11
CA GLU A 27 2.49 -7.37 2.61
C GLU A 27 1.97 -6.33 1.61
N PHE A 28 2.17 -5.05 1.89
CA PHE A 28 1.79 -3.97 0.98
C PHE A 28 2.52 -4.05 -0.37
N ARG A 29 3.82 -4.33 -0.38
CA ARG A 29 4.58 -4.56 -1.62
C ARG A 29 4.08 -5.80 -2.37
N GLU A 30 3.70 -6.86 -1.67
CA GLU A 30 3.09 -8.05 -2.27
C GLU A 30 1.72 -7.74 -2.88
N LEU A 31 0.92 -6.88 -2.25
CA LEU A 31 -0.33 -6.39 -2.79
C LEU A 31 -0.10 -5.55 -4.05
N ILE A 32 0.86 -4.63 -4.06
CA ILE A 32 1.22 -3.87 -5.27
C ILE A 32 1.58 -4.82 -6.42
N LYS A 33 2.36 -5.88 -6.16
CA LYS A 33 2.66 -6.92 -7.16
C LYS A 33 1.41 -7.65 -7.63
N SER A 34 0.50 -7.99 -6.71
CA SER A 34 -0.77 -8.63 -7.03
C SER A 34 -1.70 -7.71 -7.85
N GLY A 35 -1.53 -6.39 -7.75
CA GLY A 35 -2.19 -5.41 -8.60
C GLY A 35 -1.82 -5.57 -10.07
N GLN A 36 -0.62 -6.07 -10.40
CA GLN A 36 -0.21 -6.35 -11.78
C GLN A 36 -1.04 -7.46 -12.44
N THR A 37 -1.71 -8.30 -11.64
CA THR A 37 -2.62 -9.36 -12.10
C THR A 37 -4.07 -9.07 -11.70
N ASN A 38 -4.39 -7.78 -11.56
CA ASN A 38 -5.72 -7.26 -11.27
C ASN A 38 -6.36 -7.89 -10.02
N PHE A 39 -5.58 -8.26 -9.00
CA PHE A 39 -6.07 -8.82 -7.72
C PHE A 39 -6.96 -10.07 -7.79
N THR A 40 -7.08 -10.71 -8.96
CA THR A 40 -7.94 -11.90 -9.14
C THR A 40 -7.55 -13.04 -8.19
N GLY A 41 -6.25 -13.20 -7.93
CA GLY A 41 -5.71 -14.16 -6.97
C GLY A 41 -6.05 -13.85 -5.50
N GLU A 42 -6.40 -12.61 -5.17
CA GLU A 42 -6.68 -12.14 -3.81
C GLU A 42 -8.18 -12.17 -3.47
N MET A 43 -9.06 -12.39 -4.46
CA MET A 43 -10.51 -12.47 -4.27
C MET A 43 -10.92 -13.74 -3.52
N GLY A 44 -11.60 -13.57 -2.40
CA GLY A 44 -12.21 -14.63 -1.60
C GLY A 44 -13.71 -14.76 -1.87
N GLU A 45 -14.47 -14.90 -0.80
CA GLU A 45 -15.94 -15.04 -0.85
C GLU A 45 -16.61 -13.74 -1.31
N LYS A 46 -17.59 -13.85 -2.21
CA LYS A 46 -18.49 -12.76 -2.60
C LYS A 46 -19.38 -12.37 -1.41
N THR A 47 -19.36 -11.11 -1.02
CA THR A 47 -20.13 -10.61 0.14
C THR A 47 -21.39 -9.85 -0.25
N GLN A 48 -21.30 -9.05 -1.30
CA GLN A 48 -22.39 -8.17 -1.73
C GLN A 48 -22.30 -7.91 -3.23
N GLU A 49 -23.44 -7.61 -3.84
CA GLU A 49 -23.52 -7.13 -5.21
C GLU A 49 -24.45 -5.91 -5.27
N ASN A 50 -24.03 -4.91 -6.02
CA ASN A 50 -24.83 -3.76 -6.41
C ASN A 50 -24.98 -3.78 -7.94
N PRO A 51 -26.08 -4.37 -8.46
CA PRO A 51 -26.27 -4.50 -9.90
C PRO A 51 -26.43 -3.17 -10.62
N GLU A 52 -27.05 -2.17 -9.97
CA GLU A 52 -27.30 -0.85 -10.55
C GLU A 52 -25.98 -0.13 -10.86
N ASN A 53 -25.04 -0.18 -9.92
CA ASN A 53 -23.72 0.40 -10.07
C ASN A 53 -22.70 -0.55 -10.70
N LYS A 54 -23.11 -1.78 -11.08
CA LYS A 54 -22.24 -2.80 -11.71
C LYS A 54 -21.00 -3.14 -10.86
N ILE A 55 -21.22 -3.30 -9.55
CA ILE A 55 -20.16 -3.55 -8.57
C ILE A 55 -20.44 -4.84 -7.80
N VAL A 56 -19.41 -5.65 -7.60
CA VAL A 56 -19.44 -6.81 -6.71
C VAL A 56 -18.36 -6.66 -5.65
N PHE A 57 -18.68 -6.95 -4.39
CA PHE A 57 -17.76 -6.90 -3.26
C PHE A 57 -17.33 -8.32 -2.87
N TYR A 58 -16.05 -8.45 -2.57
CA TYR A 58 -15.44 -9.71 -2.12
C TYR A 58 -14.63 -9.50 -0.84
N LYS A 59 -14.66 -10.48 0.06
CA LYS A 59 -13.61 -10.62 1.08
C LYS A 59 -12.28 -10.87 0.39
N THR A 60 -11.19 -10.47 1.03
CA THR A 60 -9.85 -10.80 0.55
C THR A 60 -9.37 -12.08 1.20
N LYS A 61 -8.52 -12.85 0.50
CA LYS A 61 -7.87 -14.03 1.09
C LYS A 61 -6.89 -13.66 2.21
N ARG A 62 -6.40 -12.42 2.21
CA ARG A 62 -5.50 -11.83 3.21
C ARG A 62 -6.29 -10.99 4.22
N GLN A 63 -7.37 -11.56 4.75
CA GLN A 63 -8.17 -10.86 5.74
C GLN A 63 -7.33 -10.63 7.01
N ARG A 64 -7.42 -9.42 7.56
CA ARG A 64 -6.87 -9.11 8.89
C ARG A 64 -8.00 -9.19 9.90
N ASP A 65 -7.85 -9.99 10.94
CA ASP A 65 -8.83 -10.12 12.02
C ASP A 65 -8.68 -9.01 13.07
N ILE A 66 -8.64 -7.76 12.61
CA ILE A 66 -8.56 -6.59 13.48
C ILE A 66 -9.78 -5.73 13.17
N ALA A 67 -10.70 -5.56 14.12
CA ALA A 67 -12.01 -4.92 13.88
C ALA A 67 -11.91 -3.52 13.24
N VAL A 68 -10.85 -2.77 13.56
CA VAL A 68 -10.58 -1.42 13.04
C VAL A 68 -9.87 -1.42 11.67
N ILE A 69 -9.43 -2.57 11.16
CA ILE A 69 -8.77 -2.73 9.86
C ILE A 69 -9.59 -3.71 9.02
N GLN A 70 -10.24 -3.20 7.99
CA GLN A 70 -11.01 -4.01 7.05
C GLN A 70 -10.32 -4.03 5.70
N SER A 71 -10.31 -5.19 5.04
CA SER A 71 -9.88 -5.33 3.66
C SER A 71 -10.96 -5.99 2.83
N PHE A 72 -11.17 -5.48 1.62
CA PHE A 72 -12.12 -6.03 0.66
C PHE A 72 -11.71 -5.65 -0.77
N ILE A 73 -12.23 -6.39 -1.75
CA ILE A 73 -12.06 -6.07 -3.17
C ILE A 73 -13.39 -5.58 -3.73
N ILE A 74 -13.34 -4.45 -4.42
CA ILE A 74 -14.41 -3.93 -5.27
C ILE A 74 -14.12 -4.40 -6.69
N HIS A 75 -14.98 -5.24 -7.24
CA HIS A 75 -14.93 -5.66 -8.63
C HIS A 75 -15.91 -4.80 -9.46
N GLN A 76 -15.39 -4.07 -10.44
CA GLN A 76 -16.19 -3.33 -11.41
C GLN A 76 -16.50 -4.24 -12.60
N THR A 77 -17.75 -4.64 -12.75
CA THR A 77 -18.14 -5.58 -13.82
C THR A 77 -18.17 -4.93 -15.20
N THR A 78 -18.05 -3.59 -15.28
CA THR A 78 -18.04 -2.81 -16.52
C THR A 78 -16.80 -3.04 -17.36
N ASP A 79 -15.65 -3.04 -16.72
CA ASP A 79 -14.32 -3.12 -17.35
C ASP A 79 -13.48 -4.27 -16.77
N ASN A 80 -14.11 -5.10 -15.93
CA ASN A 80 -13.51 -6.22 -15.23
C ASN A 80 -12.30 -5.79 -14.37
N SER A 81 -12.27 -4.53 -13.90
CA SER A 81 -11.23 -4.04 -13.01
C SER A 81 -11.52 -4.39 -11.55
N ASN A 82 -10.46 -4.53 -10.77
CA ASN A 82 -10.55 -4.76 -9.33
C ASN A 82 -9.79 -3.67 -8.57
N ILE A 83 -10.40 -3.22 -7.48
CA ILE A 83 -9.78 -2.28 -6.54
C ILE A 83 -9.67 -2.99 -5.18
N TYR A 84 -8.45 -3.17 -4.69
CA TYR A 84 -8.21 -3.69 -3.35
C TYR A 84 -8.24 -2.52 -2.35
N VAL A 85 -9.13 -2.59 -1.36
CA VAL A 85 -9.33 -1.53 -0.37
C VAL A 85 -8.83 -2.00 0.99
N ILE A 86 -8.02 -1.17 1.64
CA ILE A 86 -7.70 -1.31 3.07
C ILE A 86 -8.29 -0.09 3.78
N LYS A 87 -9.26 -0.33 4.66
CA LYS A 87 -9.96 0.69 5.44
C LYS A 87 -9.55 0.61 6.89
N TYR A 88 -9.08 1.72 7.43
CA TYR A 88 -8.81 1.93 8.85
C TYR A 88 -9.89 2.83 9.43
N SER A 89 -10.65 2.35 10.42
CA SER A 89 -11.62 3.16 11.14
C SER A 89 -11.02 3.69 12.45
N LEU A 90 -10.98 5.02 12.59
CA LEU A 90 -10.40 5.73 13.73
C LEU A 90 -11.46 6.17 14.75
N LYS A 91 -12.73 6.24 14.35
CA LYS A 91 -13.83 6.81 15.14
C LYS A 91 -13.97 6.17 16.54
N ASP A 92 -13.76 4.87 16.63
CA ASP A 92 -13.94 4.08 17.86
C ASP A 92 -12.64 3.37 18.29
N ALA A 93 -11.49 3.81 17.77
CA ALA A 93 -10.21 3.20 18.10
C ALA A 93 -9.72 3.68 19.48
N GLU A 94 -9.32 2.74 20.33
CA GLU A 94 -8.67 3.04 21.60
C GLU A 94 -7.35 3.83 21.39
N PRO A 95 -6.89 4.64 22.35
CA PRO A 95 -5.70 5.49 22.19
C PRO A 95 -4.44 4.74 21.71
N GLU A 96 -4.19 3.54 22.22
CA GLU A 96 -3.07 2.69 21.79
C GLU A 96 -3.22 2.24 20.32
N MET A 97 -4.45 1.95 19.92
CA MET A 97 -4.79 1.58 18.54
C MET A 97 -4.64 2.77 17.60
N LEU A 98 -5.08 3.97 18.01
CA LEU A 98 -4.85 5.21 17.26
C LEU A 98 -3.36 5.47 17.04
N LYS A 99 -2.53 5.23 18.06
CA LYS A 99 -1.07 5.35 17.95
C LYS A 99 -0.49 4.34 16.95
N LEU A 100 -0.90 3.08 17.05
CA LEU A 100 -0.49 2.03 16.11
C LEU A 100 -0.90 2.39 14.66
N LEU A 101 -2.16 2.76 14.44
CA LEU A 101 -2.69 3.13 13.13
C LEU A 101 -1.96 4.34 12.53
N THR A 102 -1.62 5.34 13.36
CA THR A 102 -0.81 6.49 12.95
C THR A 102 0.58 6.05 12.51
N MET A 103 1.23 5.15 13.26
CA MET A 103 2.53 4.59 12.87
C MET A 103 2.46 3.79 11.57
N LEU A 104 1.39 3.03 11.33
CA LEU A 104 1.21 2.28 10.09
C LEU A 104 1.04 3.20 8.88
N VAL A 105 0.20 4.23 9.01
CA VAL A 105 0.03 5.25 7.97
C VAL A 105 1.37 5.91 7.65
N GLN A 106 2.16 6.26 8.66
CA GLN A 106 3.48 6.83 8.44
C GLN A 106 4.42 5.87 7.69
N GLN A 107 4.45 4.58 8.04
CA GLN A 107 5.27 3.59 7.33
C GLN A 107 4.83 3.42 5.87
N TYR A 108 3.54 3.43 5.57
CA TYR A 108 3.06 3.40 4.19
C TYR A 108 3.54 4.62 3.43
N VAL A 109 3.33 5.81 4.00
CA VAL A 109 3.80 7.06 3.42
C VAL A 109 5.31 7.01 3.12
N GLU A 110 6.13 6.57 4.06
CA GLU A 110 7.57 6.44 3.87
C GLU A 110 7.90 5.50 2.70
N GLU A 111 7.22 4.35 2.63
CA GLU A 111 7.36 3.40 1.53
C GLU A 111 6.94 4.01 0.17
N LEU A 112 5.81 4.71 0.13
CA LEU A 112 5.34 5.40 -1.08
C LEU A 112 6.36 6.42 -1.58
N ASN A 113 6.98 7.17 -0.67
CA ASN A 113 8.04 8.10 -1.04
C ASN A 113 9.28 7.40 -1.57
N LEU A 114 9.66 6.25 -0.99
CA LEU A 114 10.76 5.43 -1.50
C LEU A 114 10.46 4.94 -2.92
N MET A 115 9.23 4.49 -3.18
CA MET A 115 8.79 4.10 -4.51
C MET A 115 8.92 5.26 -5.52
N VAL A 116 8.47 6.47 -5.18
CA VAL A 116 8.62 7.64 -6.07
C VAL A 116 10.10 8.03 -6.25
N LYS A 117 10.90 8.04 -5.18
CA LYS A 117 12.34 8.36 -5.22
C LYS A 117 13.15 7.37 -6.06
N SER A 118 12.69 6.13 -6.21
CA SER A 118 13.32 5.14 -7.12
C SER A 118 13.26 5.56 -8.59
N GLY A 119 12.31 6.44 -8.95
CA GLY A 119 12.03 6.85 -10.32
C GLY A 119 11.13 5.90 -11.10
N ASP A 120 10.77 4.73 -10.55
CA ASP A 120 9.84 3.77 -11.16
C ASP A 120 8.35 4.17 -11.06
N TYR A 121 8.07 5.15 -10.21
CA TYR A 121 6.73 5.65 -9.93
C TYR A 121 6.71 7.18 -9.91
N THR A 122 5.54 7.75 -10.19
CA THR A 122 5.24 9.18 -10.04
C THR A 122 4.12 9.34 -9.01
N GLY A 123 4.04 10.49 -8.34
CA GLY A 123 2.98 10.77 -7.38
C GLY A 123 2.57 12.24 -7.35
N ARG A 124 1.36 12.52 -6.86
CA ARG A 124 0.81 13.88 -6.70
C ARG A 124 0.83 14.33 -5.22
N ASN A 125 0.86 15.65 -5.00
CA ASN A 125 0.89 16.35 -3.70
C ASN A 125 2.23 16.30 -2.92
N TYR A 126 3.24 16.97 -3.47
CA TYR A 126 4.53 17.24 -2.81
C TYR A 126 4.58 18.70 -2.33
N LYS A 127 4.41 18.97 -1.03
CA LYS A 127 4.80 20.25 -0.41
C LYS A 127 5.76 19.99 0.74
N ARG A 128 7.00 20.43 0.59
CA ARG A 128 7.92 20.66 1.71
C ARG A 128 7.40 21.86 2.50
N ASP A 129 7.15 21.67 3.79
CA ASP A 129 6.93 22.80 4.70
C ASP A 129 8.07 22.83 5.73
N ASN A 130 8.88 23.89 5.70
CA ASN A 130 9.96 24.17 6.66
C ASN A 130 10.86 22.97 7.05
N GLY A 131 11.20 22.09 6.10
CA GLY A 131 12.07 20.93 6.34
C GLY A 131 11.42 19.76 7.08
N THR A 132 10.12 19.84 7.42
CA THR A 132 9.33 18.72 7.91
C THR A 132 8.49 18.19 6.75
N GLU A 133 8.74 16.96 6.32
CA GLU A 133 7.94 16.33 5.26
C GLU A 133 6.56 15.97 5.83
N VAL A 134 5.58 16.87 5.65
CA VAL A 134 4.16 16.57 5.97
C VAL A 134 3.54 15.93 4.74
N PHE A 135 3.41 14.61 4.78
CA PHE A 135 3.03 13.82 3.62
C PHE A 135 1.54 13.55 3.53
N ASN A 136 0.95 13.88 2.39
CA ASN A 136 -0.33 13.34 1.94
C ASN A 136 -0.14 12.83 0.50
N VAL A 137 0.74 11.84 0.31
CA VAL A 137 0.77 11.11 -0.97
C VAL A 137 -0.62 10.52 -1.14
N THR A 138 -1.34 11.02 -2.13
CA THR A 138 -2.77 10.76 -2.31
C THR A 138 -3.01 9.94 -3.56
N GLU A 139 -2.07 9.96 -4.51
CA GLU A 139 -2.13 9.29 -5.81
C GLU A 139 -0.71 8.85 -6.22
N ILE A 140 -0.57 7.62 -6.71
CA ILE A 140 0.65 7.08 -7.33
C ILE A 140 0.34 6.43 -8.68
N ASN A 141 1.17 6.75 -9.67
CA ASN A 141 1.16 6.13 -10.99
C ASN A 141 2.50 5.45 -11.28
N ASP A 142 2.50 4.35 -12.05
CA ASP A 142 3.74 3.72 -12.50
C ASP A 142 4.40 4.49 -13.67
N LYS A 143 5.59 4.04 -14.08
CA LYS A 143 6.31 4.57 -15.25
C LYS A 143 5.52 4.56 -16.56
N ALA A 144 4.57 3.64 -16.72
CA ALA A 144 3.72 3.56 -17.90
C ALA A 144 2.49 4.49 -17.80
N GLY A 145 2.36 5.24 -16.70
CA GLY A 145 1.25 6.13 -16.42
C GLY A 145 0.00 5.41 -15.91
N ASN A 146 0.09 4.12 -15.56
CA ASN A 146 -1.03 3.42 -14.98
C ASN A 146 -1.22 3.87 -13.53
N HIS A 147 -2.47 4.07 -13.13
CA HIS A 147 -2.83 4.43 -11.77
C HIS A 147 -2.74 3.21 -10.85
N ILE A 148 -1.99 3.33 -9.76
CA ILE A 148 -1.63 2.20 -8.88
C ILE A 148 -2.28 2.31 -7.52
N LEU A 149 -2.31 3.51 -6.94
CA LEU A 149 -2.75 3.69 -5.57
C LEU A 149 -3.36 5.07 -5.35
N ASP A 150 -4.42 5.09 -4.56
CA ASP A 150 -4.88 6.28 -3.84
C ASP A 150 -4.80 6.07 -2.33
N PHE A 151 -4.48 7.15 -1.62
CA PHE A 151 -4.59 7.20 -0.17
C PHE A 151 -5.48 8.37 0.24
N GLU A 152 -6.58 8.05 0.91
CA GLU A 152 -7.53 9.02 1.41
C GLU A 152 -7.52 9.07 2.93
N SER A 153 -7.66 10.26 3.47
CA SER A 153 -7.70 10.51 4.91
C SER A 153 -8.74 11.56 5.23
N ASN A 154 -9.82 11.16 5.89
CA ASN A 154 -10.68 12.08 6.62
C ASN A 154 -10.50 11.81 8.13
N GLY A 155 -10.88 12.74 9.00
CA GLY A 155 -10.58 12.67 10.45
C GLY A 155 -10.91 11.31 11.11
N ASP A 156 -11.90 10.59 10.59
CA ASP A 156 -12.41 9.34 11.15
C ASP A 156 -11.96 8.07 10.41
N THR A 157 -11.44 8.20 9.19
CA THR A 157 -11.05 7.05 8.35
C THR A 157 -9.82 7.31 7.51
N LYS A 158 -9.00 6.27 7.36
CA LYS A 158 -7.89 6.23 6.40
C LYS A 158 -8.17 5.09 5.44
N ASN A 159 -8.12 5.35 4.14
CA ASN A 159 -8.32 4.34 3.12
C ASN A 159 -7.09 4.27 2.23
N ILE A 160 -6.65 3.05 1.92
CA ILE A 160 -5.70 2.78 0.86
C ILE A 160 -6.48 2.04 -0.23
N PHE A 161 -6.55 2.62 -1.42
CA PHE A 161 -7.11 2.00 -2.61
C PHE A 161 -5.95 1.59 -3.50
N LEU A 162 -5.89 0.32 -3.86
CA LEU A 162 -4.93 -0.21 -4.81
C LEU A 162 -5.67 -0.62 -6.08
N PHE A 163 -5.20 -0.13 -7.22
CA PHE A 163 -5.87 -0.30 -8.50
C PHE A 163 -5.24 -1.43 -9.31
N GLY A 164 -6.09 -2.37 -9.72
CA GLY A 164 -5.68 -3.53 -10.48
C GLY A 164 -5.38 -3.15 -11.92
N LEU A 165 -4.20 -3.54 -12.40
CA LEU A 165 -3.85 -3.41 -13.79
C LEU A 165 -4.53 -4.55 -14.53
N ASN A 166 -5.52 -4.20 -15.36
CA ASN A 166 -5.95 -5.11 -16.40
C ASN A 166 -4.72 -5.43 -17.25
N ALA A 167 -4.33 -6.71 -17.31
CA ALA A 167 -3.32 -7.17 -18.25
C ALA A 167 -3.73 -6.65 -19.63
N LYS A 168 -3.00 -5.66 -20.15
CA LYS A 168 -3.29 -5.09 -21.46
C LYS A 168 -3.33 -6.26 -22.44
N LYS A 169 -4.44 -6.35 -23.18
CA LYS A 169 -4.58 -7.26 -24.32
C LYS A 169 -3.45 -7.04 -25.33
#